data_AF-A0A6B3FUY9-F1
#
_entry.id   AF-A0A6B3FUY9-F1
#
_cell.length_a   1.000
_cell.length_b   1.000
_cell.length_c   1.000
_cell.angle_alpha   90.00
_cell.angle_beta   90.00
_cell.angle_gamma   90.00
#
_symmetry.space_group_name_H-M   'P 1'
#
loop_
_entity.id
_entity.type
_entity.pdbx_description
1 polymer ?
#
loop_
_entity_poly.entity_id
_entity_poly.type
_entity_poly.pdbx_seq_one_letter_code
_entity_poly.pdbx_strand_id
1 'polypeptide(L)'
;HNPGEIAGQVRAVTRGAAAAGRTPVLVPYAIPDRDCGGASQGGAPDLAAYDAWIREFAQGLGAGAAIVILEPDAIALSDCL
;
A
#
# COMPACT_ATOMS: atom_id res chain seq x y z
N HIS A 1 5.17 -3.47 -6.45
CA HIS A 1 3.88 -4.03 -6.88
C HIS A 1 4.01 -5.54 -6.99
N ASN A 2 3.36 -6.29 -6.10
CA ASN A 2 3.49 -7.76 -5.95
C ASN A 2 2.10 -8.42 -5.79
N PRO A 3 1.30 -8.49 -6.85
CA PRO A 3 -0.04 -9.06 -6.81
C PRO A 3 -0.02 -10.54 -6.42
N GLY A 4 -1.07 -11.02 -5.76
CA GLY A 4 -1.20 -12.37 -5.24
C GLY A 4 -0.50 -12.62 -3.90
N GLU A 5 0.50 -11.81 -3.55
CA GLU A 5 1.29 -11.97 -2.31
C GLU A 5 0.89 -10.96 -1.22
N ILE A 6 0.51 -9.74 -1.62
CA ILE A 6 0.40 -8.60 -0.71
C ILE A 6 -0.60 -8.82 0.42
N ALA A 7 -1.74 -9.48 0.13
CA ALA A 7 -2.75 -9.77 1.15
C ALA A 7 -2.20 -10.62 2.30
N GLY A 8 -1.30 -11.57 2.00
CA GLY A 8 -0.64 -12.41 2.99
C GLY A 8 0.39 -11.63 3.82
N GLN A 9 1.17 -10.77 3.17
CA GLN A 9 2.18 -9.94 3.82
C GLN A 9 1.56 -8.92 4.78
N VAL A 10 0.49 -8.24 4.35
CA VAL A 10 -0.27 -7.32 5.22
C VAL A 10 -0.87 -8.08 6.41
N ARG A 11 -1.47 -9.25 6.19
CA ARG A 11 -1.99 -10.09 7.29
C ARG A 11 -0.92 -10.47 8.31
N ALA A 12 0.29 -10.76 7.86
CA ALA A 12 1.38 -11.11 8.76
C ALA A 12 1.72 -9.94 9.70
N VAL A 13 1.79 -8.71 9.17
CA VAL A 13 2.05 -7.49 9.95
C VAL A 13 0.90 -7.22 10.92
N THR A 14 -0.36 -7.23 10.46
CA THR A 14 -1.50 -6.92 11.31
C THR A 14 -1.70 -7.93 12.44
N ARG A 15 -1.53 -9.23 12.15
CA ARG A 15 -1.57 -10.29 13.18
C ARG A 15 -0.42 -10.18 14.17
N GLY A 16 0.78 -9.87 13.71
CA GLY A 16 1.94 -9.65 14.58
C GLY A 16 1.71 -8.49 15.56
N ALA A 17 1.17 -7.36 15.06
CA ALA A 17 0.82 -6.23 15.90
C ALA A 17 -0.28 -6.58 16.92
N ALA A 18 -1.33 -7.29 16.49
CA ALA A 18 -2.42 -7.72 17.37
C ALA A 18 -1.92 -8.65 18.48
N ALA A 19 -1.04 -9.62 18.16
CA ALA A 19 -0.43 -10.51 19.13
C ALA A 19 0.43 -9.75 20.17
N ALA A 20 0.99 -8.61 19.79
CA ALA A 20 1.74 -7.72 20.68
C ALA A 20 0.86 -6.68 21.40
N GLY A 21 -0.46 -6.68 21.20
CA GLY A 21 -1.37 -5.66 21.76
C GLY A 21 -1.11 -4.25 21.20
N ARG A 22 -0.64 -4.14 19.96
CA ARG A 22 -0.28 -2.87 19.30
C ARG A 22 -1.15 -2.61 18.06
N THR A 23 -1.26 -1.35 17.66
CA THR A 23 -1.87 -0.96 16.38
C THR A 23 -0.81 -0.96 15.27
N PRO A 24 -0.99 -1.71 14.17
CA PRO A 24 -0.08 -1.68 13.04
C PRO A 24 -0.19 -0.35 12.27
N VAL A 25 0.95 0.12 11.74
CA VAL A 25 1.02 1.22 10.78
C VAL A 25 1.53 0.65 9.46
N LEU A 26 0.80 0.88 8.37
CA LEU A 26 1.18 0.40 7.03
C LEU A 26 1.17 1.54 6.02
N VAL A 27 2.03 1.44 5.00
CA VAL A 27 2.19 2.46 3.97
C VAL A 27 2.15 1.77 2.59
N PRO A 28 0.99 1.70 1.91
CA PRO A 28 0.98 1.44 0.48
C PRO A 28 1.63 2.63 -0.25
N TYR A 29 2.68 2.32 -1.03
CA TYR A 29 3.43 3.31 -1.81
C TYR A 29 3.71 2.73 -3.20
N ALA A 30 2.63 2.58 -3.96
CA ALA A 30 2.58 1.80 -5.19
C ALA A 30 1.71 2.42 -6.30
N ILE A 31 1.26 3.68 -6.16
CA ILE A 31 0.53 4.39 -7.22
C ILE A 31 1.32 4.36 -8.55
N PRO A 32 0.66 4.27 -9.73
CA PRO A 32 1.34 4.47 -11.00
C PRO A 32 2.03 5.84 -11.06
N ASP A 33 3.10 5.93 -11.85
CA ASP A 33 3.91 7.15 -12.02
C ASP A 33 4.46 7.69 -10.68
N ARG A 34 4.68 6.80 -9.70
CA ARG A 34 5.20 7.15 -8.37
C ARG A 34 6.44 8.01 -8.50
N ASP A 35 6.47 9.11 -7.75
CA ASP A 35 7.58 10.06 -7.71
C ASP A 35 7.91 10.70 -9.07
N CYS A 36 7.01 10.62 -10.06
CA CYS A 36 7.15 11.24 -11.38
C CYS A 36 8.47 10.89 -12.10
N GLY A 37 9.00 9.67 -11.90
CA GLY A 37 10.31 9.27 -12.45
C GLY A 37 11.52 9.77 -11.63
N GLY A 38 11.29 10.20 -10.39
CA GLY A 38 12.32 10.59 -9.43
C GLY A 38 13.12 9.42 -8.84
N ALA A 39 13.87 9.68 -7.78
CA ALA A 39 14.77 8.69 -7.17
C ALA A 39 14.03 7.46 -6.62
N SER A 40 12.76 7.63 -6.23
CA SER A 40 11.88 6.57 -5.75
C SER A 40 10.86 6.15 -6.81
N GLN A 41 11.16 6.33 -8.10
CA GLN A 41 10.30 5.88 -9.20
C GLN A 41 9.84 4.42 -9.10
N GLY A 42 8.69 4.13 -9.69
CA GLY A 42 8.10 2.80 -9.73
C GLY A 42 6.59 2.88 -9.66
N GLY A 43 5.97 1.92 -8.98
CA GLY A 43 4.52 1.83 -8.86
C GLY A 43 3.93 0.60 -9.53
N ALA A 44 2.60 0.53 -9.53
CA ALA A 44 1.85 -0.36 -10.40
C ALA A 44 2.00 0.08 -11.87
N PRO A 45 1.89 -0.85 -12.83
CA PRO A 45 2.04 -0.51 -14.25
C PRO A 45 0.92 0.40 -14.79
N ASP A 46 -0.26 0.37 -14.17
CA ASP A 46 -1.41 1.21 -14.50
C ASP A 46 -2.42 1.26 -13.32
N LEU A 47 -3.46 2.09 -13.48
CA LEU A 47 -4.50 2.27 -12.46
C LEU A 47 -5.35 1.01 -12.21
N ALA A 48 -5.53 0.13 -13.21
CA ALA A 48 -6.29 -1.09 -13.04
C ALA A 48 -5.51 -2.13 -12.21
N ALA A 49 -4.22 -2.27 -12.48
CA ALA A 49 -3.30 -3.07 -11.68
C ALA A 49 -3.18 -2.52 -10.25
N TYR A 50 -3.15 -1.20 -10.09
CA TYR A 50 -3.19 -0.57 -8.76
C TYR A 50 -4.50 -0.90 -8.01
N ASP A 51 -5.67 -0.73 -8.65
CA ASP A 51 -6.97 -1.02 -8.03
C ASP A 51 -7.07 -2.49 -7.59
N ALA A 52 -6.59 -3.43 -8.42
CA ALA A 52 -6.53 -4.84 -8.04
C ALA A 52 -5.61 -5.08 -6.82
N TRP A 53 -4.40 -4.51 -6.85
CA TRP A 53 -3.42 -4.68 -5.78
C TRP A 53 -3.85 -4.02 -4.46
N ILE A 54 -4.43 -2.82 -4.49
CA ILE A 54 -4.87 -2.12 -3.28
C ILE A 54 -6.08 -2.82 -2.63
N ARG A 55 -6.93 -3.49 -3.44
CA ARG A 55 -7.99 -4.37 -2.91
C ARG A 55 -7.41 -5.58 -2.18
N GLU A 56 -6.37 -6.22 -2.72
CA GLU A 56 -5.66 -7.31 -2.04
C GLU A 56 -4.98 -6.82 -0.74
N PHE A 57 -4.32 -5.66 -0.80
CA PHE A 57 -3.75 -5.02 0.39
C PHE A 57 -4.83 -4.81 1.47
N ALA A 58 -6.00 -4.27 1.09
CA ALA A 58 -7.12 -4.03 2.01
C ALA A 58 -7.69 -5.33 2.60
N GLN A 59 -7.83 -6.39 1.80
CA GLN A 59 -8.19 -7.73 2.30
C GLN A 59 -7.18 -8.26 3.33
N GLY A 60 -5.92 -7.83 3.22
CA GLY A 60 -4.87 -8.16 4.17
C GLY A 60 -5.06 -7.54 5.56
N LEU A 61 -5.73 -6.38 5.65
CA LEU A 61 -5.86 -5.62 6.91
C LEU A 61 -6.66 -6.39 7.97
N GLY A 62 -7.70 -7.11 7.54
CA GLY A 62 -8.62 -7.80 8.44
C GLY A 62 -9.54 -6.83 9.20
N ALA A 63 -10.10 -7.28 10.33
CA ALA A 63 -11.11 -6.53 11.10
C ALA A 63 -10.54 -5.71 12.27
N GLY A 64 -9.21 -5.74 12.49
CA GLY A 64 -8.57 -5.01 13.58
C GLY A 64 -8.33 -3.54 13.24
N ALA A 65 -8.05 -2.72 14.25
CA ALA A 65 -7.61 -1.35 14.04
C ALA A 65 -6.26 -1.35 13.29
N ALA A 66 -6.12 -0.47 12.30
CA ALA A 66 -4.89 -0.23 11.57
C ALA A 66 -4.79 1.25 11.18
N ILE A 67 -3.57 1.77 11.12
CA ILE A 67 -3.28 3.10 10.57
C ILE A 67 -2.68 2.89 9.17
N VAL A 68 -3.24 3.55 8.17
CA VAL A 68 -2.75 3.50 6.79
C VAL A 68 -2.36 4.89 6.33
N ILE A 69 -1.11 5.07 5.93
CA ILE A 69 -0.61 6.29 5.27
C ILE A 69 -0.64 5.99 3.77
N LEU A 70 -1.70 6.45 3.10
CA LEU A 70 -1.96 6.11 1.71
C LEU A 70 -1.14 6.98 0.77
N GLU A 71 -0.28 6.34 -0.04
CA GLU A 71 0.46 6.92 -1.16
C GLU A 71 1.13 8.28 -0.83
N PRO A 72 2.22 8.27 -0.06
CA PRO A 72 3.04 9.46 0.14
C PRO A 72 3.31 10.20 -1.18
N ASP A 73 3.27 11.53 -1.13
CA ASP A 73 3.55 12.46 -2.25
C ASP A 73 2.61 12.41 -3.46
N ALA A 74 1.74 11.39 -3.61
CA ALA A 74 0.94 11.19 -4.82
C ALA A 74 0.06 12.40 -5.19
N ILE A 75 -0.62 13.00 -4.22
CA ILE A 75 -1.43 14.21 -4.47
C ILE A 75 -0.52 15.43 -4.69
N ALA A 76 0.52 15.56 -3.87
CA ALA A 76 1.40 16.73 -3.88
C ALA A 76 2.25 16.83 -5.16
N LEU A 77 2.51 15.71 -5.83
CA LEU A 77 3.28 15.63 -7.07
C LEU A 77 2.41 15.45 -8.32
N SER A 78 1.08 15.48 -8.20
CA SER A 78 0.18 15.19 -9.32
C SER A 78 0.28 16.17 -10.52
N ASP A 79 0.88 17.35 -10.34
CA ASP A 79 1.12 18.34 -11.39
C ASP A 79 2.13 17.89 -12.48
N CYS A 80 2.79 16.74 -12.29
CA CYS A 80 3.75 16.19 -13.26
C CYS A 80 3.11 15.29 -14.35
N LEU A 81 1.81 15.01 -14.24
CA LEU A 81 1.07 14.05 -15.05
C LEU A 81 0.43 14.66 -16.31
#